data_AF-A0A4Z0F755-F1
#
_entry.id   AF-A0A4Z0F755-F1
#
_cell.length_a   1.000
_cell.length_b   1.000
_cell.length_c   1.000
_cell.angle_alpha   90.00
_cell.angle_beta   90.00
_cell.angle_gamma   90.00
#
_symmetry.space_group_name_H-M   'P 1'
#
loop_
_entity.id
_entity.type
_entity.pdbx_description
1 polymer ?
#
loop_
_entity_poly.entity_id
_entity_poly.type
_entity_poly.pdbx_seq_one_letter_code
_entity_poly.pdbx_strand_id
1 'polypeptide(L)'
;MAYVETTIPGVGNAAAHGRNGHKNLFWRLRQIATGRAWLAQSAYSGTGNGVIVETDSAVAAPTETWTLTCTDATTPGAEVWSVSGSVSGAQANATTGVAYNNGIIQFQITAGGTNFAVNDQFTLAATASPLPSAQRWTLNAEDYSTADWTILLQGPNISGFSDVFCGFKTLQSVPSDYYNIVLQGAIGYVASNPWASQPNMVRATVPLWQFDIPCGISVTDLKIAFWVNVEGNTDAGYTGLYLPNMTPNEYDFPMLVSGSISGESTTRYSDTSRVLGMLSNATRQRIYFIDGTWKTVEPWPWFADNNSSDLTLGLNTTEPTQDATPADQRQLLPIHLMDASNGLYGTLQDVFFISGFALAVGDVIDDGAGNTFKVVRNIHRTGVRDYIAFRRA
;
A
#
# COMPACT_ATOMS: atom_id res chain seq x y z
N MET A 1 5.86 10.29 -9.74
CA MET A 1 4.96 9.22 -9.29
C MET A 1 5.68 7.89 -9.41
N ALA A 2 5.49 7.00 -8.44
CA ALA A 2 5.84 5.59 -8.52
C ALA A 2 4.57 4.76 -8.64
N TYR A 3 4.57 3.77 -9.54
CA TYR A 3 3.57 2.72 -9.57
C TYR A 3 4.24 1.36 -9.61
N VAL A 4 3.78 0.43 -8.77
CA VAL A 4 4.28 -0.94 -8.71
C VAL A 4 3.08 -1.89 -8.69
N GLU A 5 3.01 -2.79 -9.66
CA GLU A 5 2.01 -3.86 -9.72
C GLU A 5 2.71 -5.20 -9.57
N THR A 6 2.28 -5.99 -8.59
CA THR A 6 2.95 -7.25 -8.23
C THR A 6 2.04 -8.13 -7.37
N THR A 7 2.40 -9.40 -7.23
CA THR A 7 1.82 -10.29 -6.23
C THR A 7 2.72 -10.33 -5.02
N ILE A 8 2.22 -9.85 -3.89
CA ILE A 8 2.90 -9.91 -2.61
C ILE A 8 2.79 -11.33 -2.07
N PRO A 9 3.91 -12.01 -1.76
CA PRO A 9 3.87 -13.38 -1.24
C PRO A 9 3.28 -13.40 0.17
N GLY A 10 2.53 -14.44 0.48
CA GLY A 10 2.03 -14.75 1.82
C GLY A 10 2.49 -16.14 2.30
N VAL A 11 1.77 -16.71 3.26
CA VAL A 11 2.04 -18.07 3.76
C VAL A 11 1.69 -19.10 2.69
N GLY A 12 2.57 -20.07 2.42
CA GLY A 12 2.29 -21.22 1.54
C GLY A 12 3.10 -21.24 0.23
N ASN A 13 3.58 -20.09 -0.23
CA ASN A 13 4.76 -20.01 -1.09
C ASN A 13 5.97 -19.75 -0.19
N ALA A 14 7.17 -20.19 -0.57
CA ALA A 14 8.38 -19.92 0.20
C ALA A 14 8.45 -18.40 0.47
N ALA A 15 8.05 -17.97 1.66
CA ALA A 15 7.78 -16.57 1.91
C ALA A 15 9.11 -15.85 1.77
N ALA A 16 9.29 -15.08 0.69
CA ALA A 16 10.55 -14.41 0.35
C ALA A 16 11.05 -13.43 1.44
N HIS A 17 10.25 -13.24 2.51
CA HIS A 17 10.51 -12.41 3.67
C HIS A 17 10.05 -13.06 5.01
N GLY A 18 9.59 -14.32 5.01
CA GLY A 18 9.14 -15.01 6.25
C GLY A 18 7.90 -14.43 6.94
N ARG A 19 7.02 -13.70 6.24
CA ARG A 19 5.87 -12.98 6.82
C ARG A 19 4.56 -13.31 6.09
N ASN A 20 3.43 -13.11 6.78
CA ASN A 20 2.08 -13.20 6.21
C ASN A 20 1.83 -12.13 5.13
N GLY A 21 0.94 -12.39 4.17
CA GLY A 21 0.64 -11.52 3.02
C GLY A 21 0.34 -10.07 3.40
N HIS A 22 -0.60 -9.83 4.33
CA HIS A 22 -0.91 -8.48 4.83
C HIS A 22 0.29 -7.73 5.42
N LYS A 23 1.22 -8.43 6.10
CA LYS A 23 2.47 -7.85 6.63
C LYS A 23 3.45 -7.53 5.53
N ASN A 24 3.56 -8.37 4.50
CA ASN A 24 4.39 -8.07 3.35
C ASN A 24 3.84 -6.89 2.53
N LEU A 25 2.52 -6.73 2.43
CA LEU A 25 1.93 -5.56 1.77
C LEU A 25 2.22 -4.29 2.57
N PHE A 26 2.01 -4.31 3.89
CA PHE A 26 2.42 -3.23 4.79
C PHE A 26 3.90 -2.87 4.61
N TRP A 27 4.77 -3.88 4.52
CA TRP A 27 6.20 -3.69 4.30
C TRP A 27 6.49 -3.07 2.93
N ARG A 28 5.77 -3.51 1.88
CA ARG A 28 5.90 -2.97 0.54
C ARG A 28 5.51 -1.49 0.47
N LEU A 29 4.43 -1.12 1.15
CA LEU A 29 3.97 0.27 1.27
C LEU A 29 5.06 1.14 1.91
N ARG A 30 5.64 0.69 3.04
CA ARG A 30 6.78 1.36 3.70
C ARG A 30 7.95 1.55 2.74
N GLN A 31 8.35 0.50 2.05
CA GLN A 31 9.55 0.55 1.21
C GLN A 31 9.40 1.48 0.00
N ILE A 32 8.27 1.39 -0.71
CA ILE A 32 8.03 2.28 -1.85
C ILE A 32 7.98 3.73 -1.37
N ALA A 33 7.20 4.03 -0.33
CA ALA A 33 7.01 5.38 0.18
C ALA A 33 8.31 6.02 0.68
N THR A 34 9.16 5.27 1.37
CA THR A 34 10.43 5.78 1.92
C THR A 34 11.60 5.69 0.95
N GLY A 35 11.40 5.10 -0.24
CA GLY A 35 12.46 4.94 -1.24
C GLY A 35 13.50 3.86 -0.90
N ARG A 36 13.13 2.85 -0.12
CA ARG A 36 13.96 1.67 0.19
C ARG A 36 13.84 0.63 -0.93
N ALA A 37 14.90 -0.15 -1.15
CA ALA A 37 14.85 -1.26 -2.11
C ALA A 37 14.03 -2.44 -1.57
N TRP A 38 13.33 -3.13 -2.47
CA TRP A 38 12.73 -4.43 -2.21
C TRP A 38 13.80 -5.49 -2.12
N LEU A 39 14.08 -5.97 -0.91
CA LEU A 39 15.09 -7.00 -0.66
C LEU A 39 14.42 -8.35 -0.42
N ALA A 40 14.33 -9.18 -1.45
CA ALA A 40 13.68 -10.48 -1.39
C ALA A 40 14.70 -11.61 -1.57
N GLN A 41 14.53 -12.71 -0.83
CA GLN A 41 15.25 -13.93 -1.15
C GLN A 41 14.80 -14.46 -2.52
N SER A 42 15.73 -14.52 -3.47
CA SER A 42 15.47 -14.98 -4.83
C SER A 42 15.88 -16.44 -5.06
N ALA A 43 16.83 -16.95 -4.26
CA ALA A 43 17.24 -18.35 -4.31
C ALA A 43 17.89 -18.81 -3.01
N TYR A 44 17.90 -20.13 -2.81
CA TYR A 44 18.78 -20.81 -1.87
C TYR A 44 19.32 -22.08 -2.53
N SER A 45 20.59 -22.38 -2.29
CA SER A 45 21.23 -23.63 -2.71
C SER A 45 22.12 -24.14 -1.60
N GLY A 46 21.97 -25.40 -1.21
CA GLY A 46 22.77 -25.95 -0.12
C GLY A 46 22.14 -27.17 0.55
N THR A 47 22.79 -27.64 1.61
CA THR A 47 22.38 -28.78 2.42
C THR A 47 21.47 -28.37 3.58
N GLY A 48 21.77 -27.25 4.24
CA GLY A 48 20.98 -26.76 5.36
C GLY A 48 19.56 -26.40 4.97
N ASN A 49 18.66 -26.37 5.95
CA ASN A 49 17.26 -25.97 5.75
C ASN A 49 16.84 -24.80 6.64
N GLY A 50 17.81 -24.00 7.07
CA GLY A 50 17.51 -22.73 7.73
C GLY A 50 16.97 -21.69 6.76
N VAL A 51 16.57 -20.55 7.31
CA VAL A 51 15.86 -19.49 6.59
C VAL A 51 16.53 -18.14 6.80
N ILE A 52 16.37 -17.24 5.84
CA ILE A 52 16.68 -15.83 6.03
C ILE A 52 15.39 -15.07 6.32
N VAL A 53 15.41 -14.26 7.37
CA VAL A 53 14.26 -13.50 7.87
C VAL A 53 14.66 -12.04 8.09
N GLU A 54 13.66 -11.21 8.39
CA GLU A 54 13.85 -9.80 8.74
C GLU A 54 14.60 -8.99 7.67
N THR A 55 14.41 -9.35 6.41
CA THR A 55 15.06 -8.66 5.29
C THR A 55 14.54 -7.22 5.15
N ASP A 56 15.47 -6.28 5.04
CA ASP A 56 15.20 -4.88 4.69
C ASP A 56 16.43 -4.23 4.05
N SER A 57 16.24 -3.04 3.52
CA SER A 57 17.32 -2.25 2.93
C SER A 57 17.31 -0.81 3.42
N ALA A 58 18.44 -0.13 3.26
CA ALA A 58 18.55 1.30 3.46
C ALA A 58 17.76 2.09 2.41
N VAL A 59 17.43 3.34 2.74
CA VAL A 59 16.87 4.29 1.77
C VAL A 59 17.88 4.47 0.64
N ALA A 60 17.39 4.50 -0.60
CA ALA A 60 18.20 4.62 -1.81
C ALA A 60 19.16 3.45 -2.08
N ALA A 61 19.01 2.30 -1.42
CA ALA A 61 19.78 1.10 -1.76
C ALA A 61 19.64 0.77 -3.27
N PRO A 62 20.74 0.45 -3.97
CA PRO A 62 20.72 0.23 -5.41
C PRO A 62 20.01 -1.08 -5.78
N THR A 63 19.67 -1.22 -7.06
CA THR A 63 19.29 -2.52 -7.60
C THR A 63 20.56 -3.38 -7.72
N GLU A 64 20.61 -4.48 -6.98
CA GLU A 64 21.76 -5.39 -7.01
C GLU A 64 21.41 -6.78 -6.49
N THR A 65 22.27 -7.75 -6.80
CA THR A 65 22.18 -9.10 -6.24
C THR A 65 23.14 -9.23 -5.08
N TRP A 66 22.65 -9.70 -3.96
CA TRP A 66 23.44 -10.06 -2.78
C TRP A 66 23.63 -11.57 -2.72
N THR A 67 24.89 -11.99 -2.60
CA THR A 67 25.29 -13.38 -2.45
C THR A 67 25.87 -13.59 -1.07
N LEU A 68 25.25 -14.48 -0.29
CA LEU A 68 25.69 -14.84 1.05
C LEU A 68 26.12 -16.30 1.03
N THR A 69 27.39 -16.61 1.29
CA THR A 69 27.91 -17.98 1.22
C THR A 69 28.49 -18.42 2.55
N CYS A 70 28.07 -19.59 3.05
CA CYS A 70 28.60 -20.19 4.26
C CYS A 70 30.08 -20.54 4.04
N THR A 71 30.97 -19.87 4.78
CA THR A 71 32.42 -20.08 4.73
C THR A 71 32.92 -20.96 5.88
N ASP A 72 32.19 -21.00 6.99
CA ASP A 72 32.52 -21.82 8.15
C ASP A 72 31.23 -22.40 8.75
N ALA A 73 31.17 -23.73 8.80
CA ALA A 73 30.05 -24.51 9.34
C ALA A 73 30.46 -25.36 10.55
N THR A 74 31.59 -25.07 11.22
CA THR A 74 32.08 -25.91 12.33
C THR A 74 31.17 -25.90 13.56
N THR A 75 30.42 -24.82 13.77
CA THR A 75 29.54 -24.65 14.92
C THR A 75 28.09 -24.47 14.45
N PRO A 76 27.25 -25.52 14.58
CA PRO A 76 25.84 -25.45 14.21
C PRO A 76 25.12 -24.29 14.90
N GLY A 77 24.40 -23.48 14.12
CA GLY A 77 23.68 -22.30 14.61
C GLY A 77 24.55 -21.06 14.84
N ALA A 78 25.85 -21.13 14.56
CA ALA A 78 26.78 -20.00 14.59
C ALA A 78 27.69 -19.99 13.35
N GLU A 79 27.19 -20.49 12.22
CA GLU A 79 27.93 -20.53 10.96
C GLU A 79 28.30 -19.12 10.48
N VAL A 80 29.46 -18.99 9.84
CA VAL A 80 29.97 -17.72 9.32
C VAL A 80 29.69 -17.62 7.83
N TRP A 81 29.13 -16.49 7.41
CA TRP A 81 28.70 -16.25 6.04
C TRP A 81 29.44 -15.06 5.46
N SER A 82 30.09 -15.24 4.30
CA SER A 82 30.52 -14.10 3.49
C SER A 82 29.29 -13.37 2.96
N VAL A 83 29.37 -12.05 2.82
CA VAL A 83 28.28 -11.21 2.30
C VAL A 83 28.85 -10.31 1.21
N SER A 84 28.33 -10.41 -0.02
CA SER A 84 28.79 -9.56 -1.14
C SER A 84 27.63 -9.11 -2.00
N GLY A 85 27.57 -7.81 -2.29
CA GLY A 85 26.66 -7.22 -3.27
C GLY A 85 27.32 -7.09 -4.64
N SER A 86 26.56 -7.25 -5.72
CA SER A 86 27.08 -7.09 -7.09
C SER A 86 27.45 -5.64 -7.43
N VAL A 87 26.94 -4.66 -6.68
CA VAL A 87 27.28 -3.23 -6.80
C VAL A 87 28.07 -2.78 -5.57
N SER A 88 27.62 -3.17 -4.38
CA SER A 88 28.20 -2.76 -3.09
C SER A 88 29.50 -3.50 -2.73
N GLY A 89 29.85 -4.56 -3.45
CA GLY A 89 31.06 -5.35 -3.22
C GLY A 89 31.00 -6.18 -1.93
N ALA A 90 32.16 -6.68 -1.51
CA ALA A 90 32.30 -7.49 -0.31
C ALA A 90 32.08 -6.65 0.97
N GLN A 91 31.35 -7.22 1.91
CA GLN A 91 31.00 -6.62 3.20
C GLN A 91 31.47 -7.53 4.34
N ALA A 92 31.34 -7.04 5.58
CA ALA A 92 31.64 -7.85 6.77
C ALA A 92 30.81 -9.15 6.77
N ASN A 93 31.38 -10.23 7.33
CA ASN A 93 30.70 -11.51 7.42
C ASN A 93 29.49 -11.44 8.37
N ALA A 94 28.45 -12.21 8.05
CA ALA A 94 27.32 -12.45 8.95
C ALA A 94 27.53 -13.73 9.76
N THR A 95 26.76 -13.89 10.84
CA THR A 95 26.77 -15.09 11.69
C THR A 95 25.34 -15.58 11.86
N THR A 96 25.10 -16.88 11.71
CA THR A 96 23.78 -17.48 11.99
C THR A 96 23.34 -17.12 13.41
N GLY A 97 22.05 -16.84 13.59
CA GLY A 97 21.46 -16.45 14.87
C GLY A 97 21.72 -14.98 15.28
N VAL A 98 22.58 -14.25 14.57
CA VAL A 98 22.89 -12.85 14.85
C VAL A 98 22.28 -11.93 13.79
N ALA A 99 21.64 -10.84 14.22
CA ALA A 99 21.14 -9.82 13.30
C ALA A 99 22.30 -9.15 12.55
N TYR A 100 22.21 -9.10 11.23
CA TYR A 100 23.19 -8.47 10.36
C TYR A 100 22.67 -7.12 9.85
N ASN A 101 23.52 -6.11 9.89
CA ASN A 101 23.26 -4.81 9.27
C ASN A 101 24.59 -4.17 8.85
N ASN A 102 24.76 -3.91 7.55
CA ASN A 102 25.95 -3.27 6.99
C ASN A 102 25.71 -1.82 6.55
N GLY A 103 24.55 -1.25 6.89
CA GLY A 103 24.11 0.08 6.46
C GLY A 103 23.46 0.12 5.08
N ILE A 104 23.44 -0.99 4.33
CA ILE A 104 22.81 -1.10 3.00
C ILE A 104 21.67 -2.12 3.02
N ILE A 105 21.92 -3.31 3.60
CA ILE A 105 20.94 -4.36 3.83
C ILE A 105 20.97 -4.80 5.30
N GLN A 106 19.83 -5.30 5.75
CA GLN A 106 19.70 -6.00 7.02
C GLN A 106 18.92 -7.30 6.86
N PHE A 107 19.27 -8.29 7.67
CA PHE A 107 18.63 -9.61 7.70
C PHE A 107 19.10 -10.39 8.94
N GLN A 108 18.47 -11.53 9.20
CA GLN A 108 18.96 -12.55 10.13
C GLN A 108 18.87 -13.93 9.48
N ILE A 109 19.93 -14.73 9.60
CA ILE A 109 19.91 -16.14 9.19
C ILE A 109 19.54 -16.97 10.43
N THR A 110 18.50 -17.78 10.31
CA THR A 110 18.03 -18.69 11.37
C THR A 110 18.34 -20.13 10.97
N ALA A 111 18.98 -20.88 11.87
CA ALA A 111 19.24 -22.29 11.65
C ALA A 111 17.95 -23.10 11.55
N GLY A 112 17.96 -24.12 10.69
CA GLY A 112 16.89 -25.10 10.59
C GLY A 112 17.22 -26.40 11.32
N GLY A 113 16.42 -27.45 11.11
CA GLY A 113 16.67 -28.77 11.67
C GLY A 113 17.84 -29.52 11.04
N THR A 114 18.22 -29.15 9.81
CA THR A 114 19.41 -29.62 9.10
C THR A 114 20.43 -28.49 9.10
N ASN A 115 21.61 -28.76 9.68
CA ASN A 115 22.68 -27.79 9.78
C ASN A 115 23.14 -27.31 8.40
N PHE A 116 23.57 -26.07 8.33
CA PHE A 116 24.22 -25.55 7.13
C PHE A 116 25.57 -26.22 6.91
N ALA A 117 25.99 -26.28 5.66
CA ALA A 117 27.31 -26.75 5.23
C ALA A 117 28.09 -25.64 4.53
N VAL A 118 29.41 -25.78 4.45
CA VAL A 118 30.24 -24.87 3.65
C VAL A 118 29.76 -24.90 2.20
N ASN A 119 29.67 -23.71 1.58
CA ASN A 119 29.08 -23.44 0.26
C ASN A 119 27.55 -23.41 0.19
N ASP A 120 26.83 -23.61 1.30
CA ASP A 120 25.41 -23.22 1.34
C ASP A 120 25.30 -21.72 1.04
N GLN A 121 24.30 -21.34 0.25
CA GLN A 121 24.21 -19.99 -0.29
C GLN A 121 22.77 -19.46 -0.30
N PHE A 122 22.59 -18.26 0.26
CA PHE A 122 21.41 -17.44 0.03
C PHE A 122 21.71 -16.41 -1.06
N THR A 123 20.75 -16.22 -1.97
CA THR A 123 20.77 -15.11 -2.92
C THR A 123 19.59 -14.19 -2.64
N LEU A 124 19.86 -12.89 -2.47
CA LEU A 124 18.84 -11.87 -2.30
C LEU A 124 18.88 -10.90 -3.49
N ALA A 125 17.71 -10.62 -4.06
CA ALA A 125 17.55 -9.57 -5.06
C ALA A 125 17.10 -8.29 -4.36
N ALA A 126 17.90 -7.23 -4.48
CA ALA A 126 17.51 -5.87 -4.12
C ALA A 126 17.00 -5.16 -5.38
N THR A 127 15.76 -4.67 -5.36
CA THR A 127 15.18 -3.85 -6.44
C THR A 127 14.92 -2.44 -5.92
N ALA A 128 15.64 -1.45 -6.44
CA ALA A 128 15.50 -0.06 -6.02
C ALA A 128 14.04 0.44 -6.16
N SER A 129 13.63 1.31 -5.23
CA SER A 129 12.31 1.94 -5.33
C SER A 129 12.23 2.86 -6.56
N PRO A 130 11.15 2.80 -7.35
CA PRO A 130 10.94 3.71 -8.47
C PRO A 130 10.57 5.14 -8.03
N LEU A 131 10.39 5.41 -6.73
CA LEU A 131 10.01 6.72 -6.23
C LEU A 131 11.22 7.70 -6.23
N PRO A 132 11.13 8.84 -6.96
CA PRO A 132 12.19 9.84 -6.99
C PRO A 132 12.51 10.38 -5.60
N SER A 133 13.77 10.77 -5.35
CA SER A 133 14.22 11.22 -4.03
C SER A 133 13.41 12.39 -3.46
N ALA A 134 13.02 13.35 -4.30
CA ALA A 134 12.21 14.50 -3.90
C ALA A 134 10.77 14.14 -3.51
N GLN A 135 10.29 12.94 -3.82
CA GLN A 135 8.93 12.49 -3.52
C GLN A 135 8.88 11.50 -2.34
N ARG A 136 10.02 11.19 -1.71
CA ARG A 136 10.09 10.18 -0.66
C ARG A 136 9.53 10.70 0.64
N TRP A 137 8.72 9.86 1.27
CA TRP A 137 8.15 10.10 2.58
C TRP A 137 9.17 9.79 3.67
N THR A 138 9.17 10.58 4.72
CA THR A 138 9.97 10.33 5.92
C THR A 138 9.26 9.33 6.82
N LEU A 139 10.00 8.38 7.38
CA LEU A 139 9.49 7.43 8.37
C LEU A 139 9.73 8.01 9.77
N ASN A 140 8.66 8.48 10.42
CA ASN A 140 8.75 9.12 11.73
C ASN A 140 8.75 8.10 12.88
N ALA A 141 8.02 6.98 12.73
CA ALA A 141 8.01 5.91 13.70
C ALA A 141 7.67 4.56 13.06
N GLU A 142 8.19 3.48 13.64
CA GLU A 142 7.83 2.10 13.34
C GLU A 142 7.79 1.27 14.63
N ASP A 143 6.84 0.35 14.75
CA ASP A 143 6.72 -0.56 15.89
C ASP A 143 6.28 -1.94 15.40
N TYR A 144 7.13 -2.94 15.68
CA TYR A 144 6.94 -4.35 15.33
C TYR A 144 6.90 -5.26 16.57
N SER A 145 6.83 -4.68 17.77
CA SER A 145 6.91 -5.38 19.06
C SER A 145 5.70 -6.26 19.35
N THR A 146 4.58 -6.04 18.65
CA THR A 146 3.35 -6.84 18.78
C THR A 146 2.99 -7.56 17.48
N ALA A 147 1.92 -8.37 17.54
CA ALA A 147 1.38 -8.99 16.34
C ALA A 147 0.92 -7.95 15.30
N ASP A 148 0.46 -6.79 15.75
CA ASP A 148 -0.02 -5.68 14.94
C ASP A 148 1.09 -4.65 14.77
N TRP A 149 1.64 -4.58 13.57
CA TRP A 149 2.71 -3.66 13.20
C TRP A 149 2.17 -2.28 12.88
N THR A 150 2.92 -1.24 13.23
CA THR A 150 2.54 0.14 12.93
C THR A 150 3.68 0.93 12.31
N ILE A 151 3.33 1.88 11.44
CA ILE A 151 4.24 2.93 10.97
C ILE A 151 3.52 4.28 10.91
N LEU A 152 4.30 5.34 11.11
CA LEU A 152 3.91 6.73 10.88
C LEU A 152 4.86 7.34 9.85
N LEU A 153 4.28 7.94 8.82
CA LEU A 153 4.97 8.54 7.70
C LEU A 153 4.65 10.04 7.63
N GLN A 154 5.63 10.82 7.20
CA GLN A 154 5.46 12.23 6.86
C GLN A 154 5.75 12.43 5.37
N GLY A 155 4.87 13.15 4.66
CA GLY A 155 5.07 13.50 3.26
C GLY A 155 6.31 14.36 3.04
N PRO A 156 6.83 14.46 1.80
CA PRO A 156 8.06 15.21 1.47
C PRO A 156 7.97 16.74 1.59
N ASN A 157 6.94 17.29 2.24
CA ASN A 157 6.65 18.71 2.42
C ASN A 157 6.63 19.51 1.10
N ILE A 158 5.43 19.68 0.55
CA ILE A 158 5.23 20.37 -0.73
C ILE A 158 4.96 21.85 -0.45
N SER A 159 5.63 22.75 -1.19
CA SER A 159 5.43 24.19 -1.05
C SER A 159 3.94 24.57 -1.15
N GLY A 160 3.44 25.31 -0.16
CA GLY A 160 2.05 25.73 -0.09
C GLY A 160 1.12 24.75 0.65
N PHE A 161 1.62 23.58 1.08
CA PHE A 161 0.87 22.65 1.93
C PHE A 161 1.55 22.48 3.30
N SER A 162 0.74 22.22 4.31
CA SER A 162 1.16 21.78 5.63
C SER A 162 1.70 20.33 5.58
N ASP A 163 2.53 19.98 6.56
CA ASP A 163 3.13 18.65 6.67
C ASP A 163 2.06 17.55 6.72
N VAL A 164 2.17 16.56 5.83
CA VAL A 164 1.21 15.46 5.67
C VAL A 164 1.59 14.29 6.56
N PHE A 165 0.72 13.87 7.48
CA PHE A 165 0.99 12.74 8.37
C PHE A 165 0.04 11.57 8.11
N CYS A 166 0.58 10.48 7.59
CA CYS A 166 -0.14 9.24 7.32
C CYS A 166 0.40 8.10 8.17
N GLY A 167 -0.37 7.03 8.32
CA GLY A 167 0.10 5.84 9.01
C GLY A 167 -0.56 4.57 8.49
N PHE A 168 0.10 3.45 8.76
CA PHE A 168 -0.45 2.13 8.51
C PHE A 168 -0.36 1.30 9.77
N LYS A 169 -1.35 0.42 9.97
CA LYS A 169 -1.34 -0.62 10.99
C LYS A 169 -1.78 -1.94 10.39
N THR A 170 -1.10 -3.04 10.68
CA THR A 170 -1.66 -4.38 10.44
C THR A 170 -2.59 -4.75 11.59
N LEU A 171 -3.72 -5.40 11.30
CA LEU A 171 -4.67 -5.83 12.32
C LEU A 171 -5.05 -7.29 12.06
N GLN A 172 -4.70 -8.21 12.96
CA GLN A 172 -4.88 -9.64 12.70
C GLN A 172 -5.36 -10.50 13.88
N SER A 173 -5.97 -11.64 13.55
CA SER A 173 -6.30 -12.73 14.49
C SER A 173 -6.36 -14.05 13.74
N VAL A 174 -5.55 -15.03 14.16
CA VAL A 174 -5.60 -16.40 13.59
C VAL A 174 -6.92 -17.08 13.92
N PRO A 175 -7.43 -17.09 15.19
CA PRO A 175 -8.69 -17.75 15.51
C PRO A 175 -9.92 -17.12 14.84
N SER A 176 -9.87 -15.81 14.58
CA SER A 176 -10.98 -15.07 13.96
C SER A 176 -10.81 -14.87 12.45
N ASP A 177 -9.71 -15.38 11.88
CA ASP A 177 -9.40 -15.39 10.45
C ASP A 177 -9.55 -14.02 9.76
N TYR A 178 -8.93 -13.00 10.34
CA TYR A 178 -8.76 -11.68 9.71
C TYR A 178 -7.31 -11.25 9.75
N TYR A 179 -6.88 -10.57 8.69
CA TYR A 179 -5.51 -10.10 8.48
C TYR A 179 -5.57 -8.80 7.68
N ASN A 180 -5.99 -7.71 8.31
CA ASN A 180 -6.34 -6.46 7.64
C ASN A 180 -5.20 -5.44 7.67
N ILE A 181 -5.34 -4.39 6.88
CA ILE A 181 -4.53 -3.17 7.02
C ILE A 181 -5.43 -1.98 7.33
N VAL A 182 -4.99 -1.15 8.27
CA VAL A 182 -5.65 0.10 8.65
C VAL A 182 -4.80 1.26 8.13
N LEU A 183 -5.43 2.18 7.43
CA LEU A 183 -4.87 3.46 7.02
C LEU A 183 -5.22 4.51 8.07
N GLN A 184 -4.30 5.43 8.31
CA GLN A 184 -4.49 6.58 9.18
C GLN A 184 -4.11 7.87 8.46
N GLY A 185 -4.83 8.94 8.82
CA GLY A 185 -4.40 10.32 8.63
C GLY A 185 -4.49 11.10 9.93
N ALA A 186 -3.55 12.02 10.14
CA ALA A 186 -3.47 12.85 11.34
C ALA A 186 -3.04 14.27 10.97
N ILE A 187 -3.45 15.26 11.77
CA ILE A 187 -3.13 16.67 11.52
C ILE A 187 -1.74 17.07 12.05
N GLY A 188 -1.02 16.12 12.65
CA GLY A 188 0.25 16.36 13.30
C GLY A 188 0.90 15.05 13.72
N TYR A 189 2.17 15.14 14.07
CA TYR A 189 2.93 14.05 14.65
C TYR A 189 3.52 14.45 16.00
N VAL A 190 3.36 13.58 16.99
CA VAL A 190 3.97 13.72 18.32
C VAL A 190 4.72 12.44 18.64
N ALA A 191 6.06 12.53 18.73
CA ALA A 191 6.94 11.36 18.89
C ALA A 191 6.70 10.56 20.17
N SER A 192 6.25 11.20 21.25
CA SER A 192 5.91 10.53 22.50
C SER A 192 4.56 9.79 22.45
N ASN A 193 3.71 10.11 21.47
CA ASN A 193 2.40 9.49 21.36
C ASN A 193 2.49 8.19 20.56
N PRO A 194 1.78 7.13 20.98
CA PRO A 194 1.68 5.92 20.17
C PRO A 194 0.90 6.18 18.87
N TRP A 195 0.94 5.21 17.96
CA TRP A 195 0.22 5.27 16.67
C TRP A 195 -1.27 5.63 16.85
N ALA A 196 -1.92 5.02 17.85
CA ALA A 196 -3.34 5.19 18.15
C ALA A 196 -3.69 6.50 18.90
N SER A 197 -2.73 7.40 19.11
CA SER A 197 -2.92 8.64 19.89
C SER A 197 -2.28 9.87 19.21
N GLN A 198 -2.06 9.81 17.90
CA GLN A 198 -1.65 10.98 17.11
C GLN A 198 -2.74 12.07 17.08
N PRO A 199 -2.36 13.37 16.96
CA PRO A 199 -3.30 14.48 16.95
C PRO A 199 -4.42 14.35 15.90
N ASN A 200 -5.68 14.47 16.35
CA ASN A 200 -6.90 14.52 15.53
C ASN A 200 -6.90 13.49 14.39
N MET A 201 -6.60 12.24 14.70
CA MET A 201 -6.44 11.20 13.69
C MET A 201 -7.79 10.64 13.22
N VAL A 202 -7.83 10.17 11.98
CA VAL A 202 -8.92 9.35 11.45
C VAL A 202 -8.38 8.11 10.77
N ARG A 203 -9.19 7.06 10.71
CA ARG A 203 -8.78 5.74 10.24
C ARG A 203 -9.82 5.11 9.33
N ALA A 204 -9.34 4.31 8.41
CA ALA A 204 -10.15 3.43 7.56
C ALA A 204 -9.43 2.10 7.38
N THR A 205 -10.18 1.02 7.21
CA THR A 205 -9.65 -0.34 7.08
C THR A 205 -9.88 -0.89 5.67
N VAL A 206 -8.86 -1.59 5.17
CA VAL A 206 -8.93 -2.43 3.98
C VAL A 206 -8.75 -3.89 4.41
N PRO A 207 -9.78 -4.74 4.30
CA PRO A 207 -9.65 -6.15 4.60
C PRO A 207 -8.71 -6.88 3.65
N LEU A 208 -7.81 -7.71 4.21
CA LEU A 208 -6.87 -8.55 3.45
C LEU A 208 -6.86 -9.98 4.00
N TRP A 209 -5.80 -10.74 3.66
CA TRP A 209 -5.56 -12.10 4.16
C TRP A 209 -4.06 -12.38 4.35
N GLN A 210 -3.75 -13.60 4.79
CA GLN A 210 -2.40 -14.10 5.06
C GLN A 210 -1.69 -14.70 3.84
N PHE A 211 -2.43 -15.05 2.79
CA PHE A 211 -1.90 -15.66 1.57
C PHE A 211 -1.41 -14.59 0.57
N ASP A 212 -1.09 -15.02 -0.65
CA ASP A 212 -0.59 -14.14 -1.71
C ASP A 212 -1.61 -13.06 -2.07
N ILE A 213 -1.16 -11.80 -2.22
CA ILE A 213 -2.03 -10.66 -2.53
C ILE A 213 -1.55 -9.99 -3.83
N PRO A 214 -2.21 -10.23 -4.96
CA PRO A 214 -2.08 -9.36 -6.13
C PRO A 214 -2.48 -7.93 -5.76
N CYS A 215 -1.63 -6.97 -6.09
CA CYS A 215 -1.83 -5.57 -5.75
C CYS A 215 -1.20 -4.61 -6.77
N GLY A 216 -1.66 -3.36 -6.72
CA GLY A 216 -0.98 -2.24 -7.35
C GLY A 216 -0.87 -1.09 -6.36
N ILE A 217 0.32 -0.53 -6.23
CA ILE A 217 0.65 0.52 -5.27
C ILE A 217 1.10 1.75 -6.05
N SER A 218 0.45 2.88 -5.78
CA SER A 218 0.71 4.17 -6.38
C SER A 218 1.12 5.16 -5.30
N VAL A 219 2.34 5.70 -5.41
CA VAL A 219 2.88 6.68 -4.47
C VAL A 219 3.34 7.93 -5.21
N THR A 220 2.94 9.08 -4.69
CA THR A 220 3.42 10.40 -5.10
C THR A 220 3.95 11.14 -3.88
N ASP A 221 4.40 12.36 -4.08
CA ASP A 221 4.67 13.33 -3.02
C ASP A 221 3.40 13.73 -2.25
N LEU A 222 2.22 13.61 -2.85
CA LEU A 222 0.95 13.98 -2.23
C LEU A 222 0.28 12.81 -1.50
N LYS A 223 0.36 11.58 -2.03
CA LYS A 223 -0.45 10.46 -1.54
C LYS A 223 0.20 9.09 -1.65
N ILE A 224 -0.37 8.16 -0.88
CA ILE A 224 -0.17 6.72 -0.98
C ILE A 224 -1.54 6.10 -1.22
N ALA A 225 -1.72 5.45 -2.37
CA ALA A 225 -2.93 4.72 -2.70
C ALA A 225 -2.59 3.34 -3.27
N PHE A 226 -3.49 2.39 -3.09
CA PHE A 226 -3.28 1.04 -3.58
C PHE A 226 -4.60 0.32 -3.82
N TRP A 227 -4.55 -0.70 -4.66
CA TRP A 227 -5.59 -1.70 -4.79
C TRP A 227 -5.02 -3.09 -4.48
N VAL A 228 -5.89 -4.00 -4.08
CA VAL A 228 -5.59 -5.40 -3.81
C VAL A 228 -6.66 -6.28 -4.44
N ASN A 229 -6.31 -7.53 -4.72
CA ASN A 229 -7.26 -8.59 -5.06
C ASN A 229 -7.07 -9.73 -4.07
N VAL A 230 -8.14 -10.07 -3.35
CA VAL A 230 -8.15 -11.13 -2.34
C VAL A 230 -9.26 -12.09 -2.70
N GLU A 231 -8.89 -13.29 -3.15
CA GLU A 231 -9.84 -14.33 -3.56
C GLU A 231 -10.86 -13.86 -4.61
N GLY A 232 -10.41 -13.04 -5.58
CA GLY A 232 -11.26 -12.45 -6.61
C GLY A 232 -11.99 -11.18 -6.16
N ASN A 233 -12.01 -10.85 -4.87
CA ASN A 233 -12.61 -9.61 -4.37
C ASN A 233 -11.56 -8.49 -4.33
N THR A 234 -11.82 -7.39 -5.02
CA THR A 234 -10.90 -6.26 -5.02
C THR A 234 -11.20 -5.27 -3.90
N ASP A 235 -10.17 -4.70 -3.31
CA ASP A 235 -10.30 -3.64 -2.31
C ASP A 235 -9.28 -2.53 -2.60
N ALA A 236 -9.43 -1.35 -2.00
CA ALA A 236 -8.56 -0.21 -2.25
C ALA A 236 -8.47 0.72 -1.03
N GLY A 237 -7.29 1.33 -0.87
CA GLY A 237 -7.01 2.32 0.15
C GLY A 237 -6.37 3.57 -0.44
N TYR A 238 -6.64 4.72 0.17
CA TYR A 238 -6.03 6.01 -0.14
C TYR A 238 -5.75 6.76 1.16
N THR A 239 -4.53 7.25 1.34
CA THR A 239 -4.19 8.20 2.40
C THR A 239 -3.21 9.25 1.87
N GLY A 240 -3.39 10.50 2.27
CA GLY A 240 -2.59 11.63 1.84
C GLY A 240 -3.46 12.75 1.28
N LEU A 241 -2.87 13.64 0.50
CA LEU A 241 -3.57 14.81 -0.04
C LEU A 241 -4.39 14.46 -1.29
N TYR A 242 -5.53 15.11 -1.44
CA TYR A 242 -6.24 15.22 -2.72
C TYR A 242 -5.96 16.59 -3.35
N LEU A 243 -6.38 16.81 -4.60
CA LEU A 243 -6.18 18.08 -5.30
C LEU A 243 -7.30 19.06 -4.92
N PRO A 244 -7.07 20.08 -4.07
CA PRO A 244 -8.12 20.98 -3.64
C PRO A 244 -8.52 21.94 -4.76
N ASN A 245 -9.78 22.42 -4.75
CA ASN A 245 -10.20 23.52 -5.63
C ASN A 245 -9.83 24.90 -5.09
N MET A 246 -9.54 24.98 -3.79
CA MET A 246 -9.08 26.19 -3.13
C MET A 246 -7.57 26.34 -3.38
N THR A 247 -7.07 27.57 -3.32
CA THR A 247 -5.63 27.78 -3.48
C THR A 247 -4.87 27.18 -2.29
N PRO A 248 -3.60 26.77 -2.44
CA PRO A 248 -2.83 26.20 -1.34
C PRO A 248 -2.76 27.11 -0.10
N ASN A 249 -2.82 28.44 -0.28
CA ASN A 249 -2.82 29.40 0.82
C ASN A 249 -4.16 29.46 1.60
N GLU A 250 -5.27 29.05 0.98
CA GLU A 250 -6.59 29.03 1.62
C GLU A 250 -6.87 27.66 2.26
N TYR A 251 -6.29 26.60 1.68
CA TYR A 251 -6.47 25.24 2.14
C TYR A 251 -5.18 24.43 1.95
N ASP A 252 -4.34 24.51 2.98
CA ASP A 252 -2.99 23.96 3.01
C ASP A 252 -2.94 22.50 3.47
N PHE A 253 -4.06 21.92 3.92
CA PHE A 253 -4.13 20.53 4.39
C PHE A 253 -5.33 19.75 3.82
N PRO A 254 -5.42 19.55 2.48
CA PRO A 254 -6.49 18.80 1.85
C PRO A 254 -6.29 17.29 2.01
N MET A 255 -6.30 16.82 3.25
CA MET A 255 -6.08 15.41 3.56
C MET A 255 -7.32 14.58 3.28
N LEU A 256 -7.11 13.39 2.73
CA LEU A 256 -8.09 12.32 2.55
C LEU A 256 -7.59 11.04 3.21
N VAL A 257 -8.50 10.34 3.89
CA VAL A 257 -8.31 8.94 4.31
C VAL A 257 -9.51 8.14 3.83
N SER A 258 -9.25 7.08 3.08
CA SER A 258 -10.27 6.25 2.45
C SER A 258 -9.89 4.77 2.49
N GLY A 259 -10.84 3.94 2.87
CA GLY A 259 -10.78 2.47 2.84
C GLY A 259 -12.18 1.89 2.73
N SER A 260 -12.32 0.57 2.66
CA SER A 260 -13.64 -0.05 2.50
C SER A 260 -14.50 -0.07 3.76
N ILE A 261 -13.89 0.14 4.93
CA ILE A 261 -14.56 0.10 6.22
C ILE A 261 -14.07 1.25 7.10
N SER A 262 -14.97 1.82 7.89
CA SER A 262 -14.68 2.93 8.79
C SER A 262 -13.89 2.47 10.02
N GLY A 263 -12.91 3.28 10.45
CA GLY A 263 -12.13 3.04 11.66
C GLY A 263 -11.19 1.84 11.57
N GLU A 264 -10.81 1.34 12.74
CA GLU A 264 -10.10 0.06 12.90
C GLU A 264 -11.14 -1.06 12.96
N SER A 265 -11.21 -1.89 11.91
CA SER A 265 -12.23 -2.94 11.82
C SER A 265 -11.63 -4.35 11.73
N THR A 266 -12.22 -5.27 12.49
CA THR A 266 -11.93 -6.71 12.44
C THR A 266 -12.79 -7.44 11.39
N THR A 267 -13.58 -6.72 10.60
CA THR A 267 -14.38 -7.31 9.51
C THR A 267 -13.48 -8.05 8.54
N ARG A 268 -13.90 -9.26 8.18
CA ARG A 268 -13.14 -10.15 7.30
C ARG A 268 -13.27 -9.75 5.83
N TYR A 269 -12.30 -10.19 5.04
CA TYR A 269 -12.33 -10.02 3.58
C TYR A 269 -13.54 -10.71 2.91
N SER A 270 -14.15 -11.72 3.55
CA SER A 270 -15.32 -12.41 3.02
C SER A 270 -16.63 -11.63 3.20
N ASP A 271 -16.63 -10.53 3.95
CA ASP A 271 -17.78 -9.66 4.08
C ASP A 271 -18.09 -8.99 2.74
N THR A 272 -19.32 -9.11 2.27
CA THR A 272 -19.79 -8.56 0.99
C THR A 272 -20.52 -7.23 1.13
N SER A 273 -20.86 -6.80 2.35
CA SER A 273 -21.55 -5.53 2.62
C SER A 273 -20.62 -4.31 2.47
N ARG A 274 -19.30 -4.53 2.51
CA ARG A 274 -18.30 -3.48 2.28
C ARG A 274 -18.42 -2.83 0.90
N VAL A 275 -17.98 -1.58 0.82
CA VAL A 275 -17.95 -0.75 -0.38
C VAL A 275 -16.65 0.03 -0.35
N LEU A 276 -15.98 0.15 -1.49
CA LEU A 276 -14.78 0.97 -1.61
C LEU A 276 -15.04 2.40 -1.11
N GLY A 277 -14.18 2.89 -0.21
CA GLY A 277 -14.33 4.22 0.38
C GLY A 277 -14.38 5.32 -0.66
N MET A 278 -13.54 5.22 -1.69
CA MET A 278 -13.38 6.18 -2.80
C MET A 278 -14.62 6.34 -3.68
N LEU A 279 -15.57 5.40 -3.56
CA LEU A 279 -16.85 5.45 -4.25
C LEU A 279 -17.97 5.84 -3.28
N SER A 280 -17.73 5.90 -1.97
CA SER A 280 -18.81 5.98 -0.97
C SER A 280 -18.96 7.33 -0.27
N ASN A 281 -20.19 7.64 0.13
CA ASN A 281 -20.58 8.80 0.95
C ASN A 281 -20.64 8.48 2.46
N ALA A 282 -19.76 7.61 2.95
CA ALA A 282 -19.82 7.10 4.32
C ALA A 282 -18.53 7.38 5.10
N THR A 283 -18.55 7.20 6.43
CA THR A 283 -17.42 7.51 7.33
C THR A 283 -16.13 6.72 7.08
N ARG A 284 -16.17 5.74 6.16
CA ARG A 284 -15.01 5.02 5.61
C ARG A 284 -14.17 5.85 4.64
N GLN A 285 -14.67 7.02 4.24
CA GLN A 285 -13.95 8.06 3.52
C GLN A 285 -14.14 9.41 4.22
N ARG A 286 -13.04 10.09 4.54
CA ARG A 286 -13.08 11.40 5.20
C ARG A 286 -12.00 12.34 4.69
N ILE A 287 -12.36 13.62 4.58
CA ILE A 287 -11.41 14.72 4.35
C ILE A 287 -11.23 15.55 5.63
N TYR A 288 -10.07 16.18 5.80
CA TYR A 288 -9.89 17.18 6.85
C TYR A 288 -10.06 18.57 6.29
N PHE A 289 -11.10 19.29 6.68
CA PHE A 289 -11.44 20.58 6.07
C PHE A 289 -10.88 21.77 6.86
N ILE A 290 -10.82 22.95 6.23
CA ILE A 290 -10.29 24.21 6.79
C ILE A 290 -11.01 24.70 8.06
N ASP A 291 -12.22 24.20 8.33
CA ASP A 291 -12.93 24.45 9.58
C ASP A 291 -12.41 23.62 10.77
N GLY A 292 -11.36 22.84 10.55
CA GLY A 292 -10.67 22.06 11.56
C GLY A 292 -11.31 20.70 11.84
N THR A 293 -12.28 20.27 11.01
CA THR A 293 -13.06 19.06 11.23
C THR A 293 -12.89 18.02 10.12
N TRP A 294 -13.04 16.74 10.50
CA TRP A 294 -13.13 15.64 9.54
C TRP A 294 -14.54 15.55 8.96
N LYS A 295 -14.68 15.66 7.64
CA LYS A 295 -15.95 15.60 6.93
C LYS A 295 -16.08 14.32 6.12
N THR A 296 -17.27 13.72 6.16
CA THR A 296 -17.66 12.72 5.17
C THR A 296 -18.00 13.43 3.87
N VAL A 297 -17.50 12.92 2.75
CA VAL A 297 -17.70 13.50 1.42
C VAL A 297 -18.41 12.53 0.51
N GLU A 298 -19.10 13.10 -0.47
CA GLU A 298 -19.80 12.43 -1.55
C GLU A 298 -18.92 12.48 -2.82
N PRO A 299 -18.55 11.34 -3.41
CA PRO A 299 -17.68 11.31 -4.57
C PRO A 299 -18.46 11.34 -5.88
N TRP A 300 -18.44 12.44 -6.62
CA TRP A 300 -18.93 12.48 -8.01
C TRP A 300 -18.13 11.50 -8.88
N PRO A 301 -18.76 10.70 -9.77
CA PRO A 301 -20.14 10.77 -10.25
C PRO A 301 -21.17 9.97 -9.43
N TRP A 302 -20.78 9.45 -8.27
CA TRP A 302 -21.70 8.76 -7.37
C TRP A 302 -22.35 9.75 -6.40
N PHE A 303 -23.67 9.70 -6.34
CA PHE A 303 -24.44 10.54 -5.44
C PHE A 303 -25.36 9.72 -4.55
N ALA A 304 -25.68 10.29 -3.40
CA ALA A 304 -26.76 9.83 -2.56
C ALA A 304 -28.09 10.14 -3.27
N ASP A 305 -28.81 9.13 -3.74
CA ASP A 305 -30.24 9.29 -3.89
C ASP A 305 -30.88 9.16 -2.51
N ASN A 306 -31.73 10.13 -2.17
CA ASN A 306 -32.71 10.10 -1.08
C ASN A 306 -32.66 8.84 -0.18
N ASN A 307 -31.77 8.82 0.82
CA ASN A 307 -31.69 7.82 1.90
C ASN A 307 -31.18 6.40 1.56
N SER A 308 -30.46 6.18 0.45
CA SER A 308 -29.77 4.91 0.24
C SER A 308 -28.25 5.04 0.51
N SER A 309 -27.66 4.04 1.17
CA SER A 309 -26.20 3.88 1.24
C SER A 309 -25.61 3.37 -0.09
N ASP A 310 -26.47 3.21 -1.10
CA ASP A 310 -26.16 2.75 -2.43
C ASP A 310 -26.02 3.95 -3.36
N LEU A 311 -24.96 3.90 -4.15
CA LEU A 311 -24.50 5.06 -4.89
C LEU A 311 -25.22 5.12 -6.22
N THR A 312 -26.06 6.12 -6.44
CA THR A 312 -26.64 6.33 -7.77
C THR A 312 -25.66 7.13 -8.63
N LEU A 313 -25.31 6.58 -9.79
CA LEU A 313 -24.89 7.44 -10.90
C LEU A 313 -26.14 8.25 -11.28
N GLY A 314 -26.00 9.54 -11.58
CA GLY A 314 -27.13 10.40 -11.99
C GLY A 314 -28.13 9.63 -12.86
N LEU A 315 -29.31 9.35 -12.30
CA LEU A 315 -30.12 8.21 -12.72
C LEU A 315 -31.09 8.61 -13.86
N ASN A 316 -30.54 8.89 -15.05
CA ASN A 316 -31.32 9.13 -16.26
C ASN A 316 -30.79 8.22 -17.38
N THR A 317 -31.65 7.62 -18.19
CA THR A 317 -31.33 6.61 -19.21
C THR A 317 -30.54 7.12 -20.43
N THR A 318 -29.95 8.32 -20.35
CA THR A 318 -29.27 9.01 -21.46
C THR A 318 -27.88 9.54 -21.08
N GLU A 319 -27.36 9.15 -19.91
CA GLU A 319 -26.12 9.72 -19.38
C GLU A 319 -24.84 9.17 -20.05
N PRO A 320 -23.78 10.00 -20.16
CA PRO A 320 -22.51 9.66 -20.80
C PRO A 320 -21.71 8.55 -20.09
N THR A 321 -22.18 8.04 -18.95
CA THR A 321 -21.51 7.01 -18.14
C THR A 321 -21.81 5.57 -18.57
N GLN A 322 -22.59 5.35 -19.63
CA GLN A 322 -22.76 4.05 -20.29
C GLN A 322 -21.96 4.01 -21.59
N ASP A 323 -20.68 4.30 -21.47
CA ASP A 323 -19.76 4.34 -22.60
C ASP A 323 -19.52 2.92 -23.14
N ALA A 324 -20.00 2.67 -24.36
CA ALA A 324 -19.84 1.42 -25.10
C ALA A 324 -18.63 1.43 -26.03
N THR A 325 -17.79 2.49 -25.98
CA THR A 325 -16.59 2.54 -26.80
C THR A 325 -15.64 1.38 -26.47
N PRO A 326 -14.85 0.94 -27.47
CA PRO A 326 -13.78 -0.04 -27.25
C PRO A 326 -12.87 0.36 -26.07
N ALA A 327 -12.26 -0.63 -25.42
CA ALA A 327 -11.51 -0.43 -24.16
C ALA A 327 -10.40 0.64 -24.24
N ASP A 328 -9.85 0.89 -25.43
CA ASP A 328 -8.79 1.86 -25.73
C ASP A 328 -9.29 3.30 -25.95
N GLN A 329 -10.59 3.58 -25.78
CA GLN A 329 -11.18 4.93 -25.99
C GLN A 329 -12.13 5.36 -24.87
N ARG A 330 -12.13 4.65 -23.74
CA ARG A 330 -13.12 4.87 -22.67
C ARG A 330 -12.89 6.16 -21.93
N GLN A 331 -13.99 6.85 -21.62
CA GLN A 331 -13.94 8.04 -20.80
C GLN A 331 -13.56 7.72 -19.35
N LEU A 332 -12.40 8.19 -18.92
CA LEU A 332 -11.98 8.23 -17.53
C LEU A 332 -12.47 9.53 -16.90
N LEU A 333 -13.40 9.45 -15.97
CA LEU A 333 -13.93 10.62 -15.28
C LEU A 333 -13.15 10.85 -13.97
N PRO A 334 -12.68 12.07 -13.70
CA PRO A 334 -12.11 12.39 -12.40
C PRO A 334 -13.13 12.15 -11.29
N ILE A 335 -12.68 11.64 -10.14
CA ILE A 335 -13.56 11.50 -8.97
C ILE A 335 -13.46 12.77 -8.16
N HIS A 336 -14.54 13.55 -8.13
CA HIS A 336 -14.57 14.80 -7.37
C HIS A 336 -15.15 14.57 -5.97
N LEU A 337 -14.50 15.10 -4.96
CA LEU A 337 -14.98 15.09 -3.59
C LEU A 337 -15.85 16.33 -3.38
N MET A 338 -17.10 16.12 -2.98
CA MET A 338 -18.06 17.19 -2.75
C MET A 338 -18.98 16.89 -1.56
N ASP A 339 -19.82 17.83 -1.17
CA ASP A 339 -21.07 17.54 -0.50
C ASP A 339 -22.16 18.54 -0.93
N ALA A 340 -23.42 18.21 -0.67
CA ALA A 340 -24.56 19.06 -1.07
C ALA A 340 -24.61 20.43 -0.37
N SER A 341 -23.92 20.61 0.76
CA SER A 341 -23.97 21.83 1.58
C SER A 341 -22.86 22.83 1.27
N ASN A 342 -21.67 22.33 0.94
CA ASN A 342 -20.43 23.07 0.78
C ASN A 342 -19.89 23.00 -0.65
N GLY A 343 -20.49 22.17 -1.51
CA GLY A 343 -20.11 22.05 -2.91
C GLY A 343 -18.82 21.25 -3.10
N LEU A 344 -18.02 21.66 -4.09
CA LEU A 344 -16.86 20.91 -4.58
C LEU A 344 -15.61 21.20 -3.73
N TYR A 345 -15.07 20.18 -3.07
CA TYR A 345 -13.83 20.28 -2.28
C TYR A 345 -12.57 20.13 -3.12
N GLY A 346 -12.58 19.19 -4.06
CA GLY A 346 -11.42 18.88 -4.88
C GLY A 346 -11.58 17.57 -5.64
N THR A 347 -10.46 17.00 -6.08
CA THR A 347 -10.43 15.81 -6.94
C THR A 347 -9.39 14.81 -6.46
N LEU A 348 -9.69 13.52 -6.56
CA LEU A 348 -8.72 12.47 -6.29
C LEU A 348 -7.56 12.50 -7.28
N GLN A 349 -6.35 12.27 -6.78
CA GLN A 349 -5.18 12.13 -7.63
C GLN A 349 -5.02 10.68 -8.09
N ASP A 350 -4.84 10.48 -9.40
CA ASP A 350 -4.51 9.20 -10.04
C ASP A 350 -5.56 8.09 -9.89
N VAL A 351 -6.78 8.42 -9.47
CA VAL A 351 -7.90 7.48 -9.39
C VAL A 351 -9.13 8.11 -10.03
N PHE A 352 -9.71 7.36 -10.96
CA PHE A 352 -10.77 7.82 -11.85
C PHE A 352 -11.97 6.87 -11.77
N PHE A 353 -13.16 7.39 -12.03
CA PHE A 353 -14.31 6.56 -12.39
C PHE A 353 -14.13 6.02 -13.80
N ILE A 354 -14.56 4.78 -14.00
CA ILE A 354 -14.73 4.18 -15.31
C ILE A 354 -16.01 3.36 -15.33
N SER A 355 -16.74 3.39 -16.46
CA SER A 355 -17.95 2.59 -16.62
C SER A 355 -17.64 1.09 -16.72
N GLY A 356 -18.37 0.28 -15.97
CA GLY A 356 -18.30 -1.18 -16.02
C GLY A 356 -18.92 -1.83 -17.27
N PHE A 357 -19.52 -1.05 -18.18
CA PHE A 357 -20.17 -1.59 -19.38
C PHE A 357 -19.14 -2.27 -20.29
N ALA A 358 -19.25 -3.56 -20.57
CA ALA A 358 -18.26 -4.32 -21.36
C ALA A 358 -16.80 -4.22 -20.85
N LEU A 359 -16.62 -4.10 -19.52
CA LEU A 359 -15.32 -4.01 -18.87
C LEU A 359 -15.10 -5.21 -17.93
N ALA A 360 -13.87 -5.72 -17.84
CA ALA A 360 -13.50 -6.71 -16.85
C ALA A 360 -12.59 -6.13 -15.75
N VAL A 361 -12.68 -6.70 -14.55
CA VAL A 361 -11.73 -6.41 -13.48
C VAL A 361 -10.32 -6.79 -13.92
N GLY A 362 -9.37 -5.90 -13.68
CA GLY A 362 -7.97 -6.12 -14.01
C GLY A 362 -7.58 -5.74 -15.44
N ASP A 363 -8.53 -5.33 -16.28
CA ASP A 363 -8.23 -4.75 -17.58
C ASP A 363 -7.28 -3.54 -17.44
N VAL A 364 -6.47 -3.34 -18.48
CA VAL A 364 -5.59 -2.18 -18.59
C VAL A 364 -6.14 -1.30 -19.72
N ILE A 365 -6.43 -0.07 -19.37
CA ILE A 365 -6.89 0.97 -20.29
C ILE A 365 -5.70 1.82 -20.69
N ASP A 366 -5.63 2.18 -21.96
CA ASP A 366 -4.68 3.15 -22.50
C ASP A 366 -5.49 4.35 -23.00
N ASP A 367 -5.10 5.57 -22.61
CA ASP A 367 -5.78 6.80 -23.06
C ASP A 367 -5.27 7.33 -24.41
N GLY A 368 -4.31 6.65 -25.03
CA GLY A 368 -3.67 7.06 -26.28
C GLY A 368 -2.68 8.22 -26.12
N ALA A 369 -2.57 8.81 -24.92
CA ALA A 369 -1.61 9.86 -24.58
C ALA A 369 -0.39 9.30 -23.83
N GLY A 370 -0.28 7.97 -23.75
CA GLY A 370 0.81 7.26 -23.07
C GLY A 370 0.55 6.98 -21.59
N ASN A 371 -0.65 7.28 -21.08
CA ASN A 371 -1.04 6.90 -19.73
C ASN A 371 -1.81 5.59 -19.75
N THR A 372 -1.49 4.72 -18.80
CA THR A 372 -2.23 3.46 -18.65
C THR A 372 -2.89 3.38 -17.29
N PHE A 373 -4.04 2.69 -17.23
CA PHE A 373 -4.86 2.62 -16.03
C PHE A 373 -5.30 1.19 -15.74
N LYS A 374 -5.20 0.80 -14.47
CA LYS A 374 -5.63 -0.51 -13.99
C LYS A 374 -7.07 -0.45 -13.51
N VAL A 375 -7.94 -1.27 -14.09
CA VAL A 375 -9.34 -1.37 -13.69
C VAL A 375 -9.47 -2.19 -12.41
N VAL A 376 -10.17 -1.62 -11.43
CA VAL A 376 -10.46 -2.21 -10.12
C VAL A 376 -11.96 -2.13 -9.89
N ARG A 377 -12.57 -3.22 -9.44
CA ARG A 377 -14.00 -3.25 -9.15
C ARG A 377 -14.31 -2.99 -7.68
N ASN A 378 -15.55 -2.67 -7.39
CA ASN A 378 -16.07 -2.50 -6.04
C ASN A 378 -16.34 -3.87 -5.41
N ILE A 379 -15.32 -4.44 -4.77
CA ILE A 379 -15.38 -5.74 -4.08
C ILE A 379 -15.67 -6.88 -5.07
N HIS A 380 -16.92 -7.31 -5.17
CA HIS A 380 -17.39 -8.38 -6.05
C HIS A 380 -18.39 -7.87 -7.10
N ARG A 381 -18.81 -6.60 -6.99
CA ARG A 381 -19.89 -6.04 -7.80
C ARG A 381 -19.43 -5.83 -9.25
N THR A 382 -20.36 -6.02 -10.17
CA THR A 382 -20.10 -5.99 -11.62
C THR A 382 -21.00 -5.01 -12.37
N GLY A 383 -21.76 -4.18 -11.65
CA GLY A 383 -22.61 -3.17 -12.27
C GLY A 383 -21.77 -2.10 -12.98
N VAL A 384 -22.42 -1.35 -13.88
CA VAL A 384 -21.78 -0.26 -14.64
C VAL A 384 -21.16 0.84 -13.76
N ARG A 385 -21.58 0.92 -12.49
CA ARG A 385 -21.12 1.91 -11.50
C ARG A 385 -20.04 1.41 -10.56
N ASP A 386 -19.65 0.14 -10.67
CA ASP A 386 -18.86 -0.54 -9.65
C ASP A 386 -17.37 -0.60 -9.98
N TYR A 387 -16.86 0.35 -10.77
CA TYR A 387 -15.48 0.32 -11.24
C TYR A 387 -14.78 1.67 -11.06
N ILE A 388 -13.51 1.58 -10.69
CA ILE A 388 -12.54 2.68 -10.70
C ILE A 388 -11.29 2.25 -11.46
N ALA A 389 -10.50 3.23 -11.88
CA ALA A 389 -9.26 3.02 -12.61
C ALA A 389 -8.11 3.74 -11.90
N PHE A 390 -7.04 2.99 -11.60
CA PHE A 390 -5.81 3.53 -11.01
C PHE A 390 -4.80 3.83 -12.11
N ARG A 391 -4.26 5.05 -12.15
CA ARG A 391 -3.16 5.38 -13.08
C ARG A 391 -1.91 4.57 -12.75
N ARG A 392 -1.24 4.07 -13.80
CA ARG A 392 -0.03 3.23 -13.74
C ARG A 392 1.20 3.93 -14.31
N ALA A 393 1.02 4.69 -15.38
CA ALA A 393 2.06 5.44 -16.09
C ALA A 393 1.55 6.84 -16.44
#